data_AF-A0A7G8ZMJ0-F1
#
_entry.id   AF-A0A7G8ZMJ0-F1
#
_cell.length_a   1.000
_cell.length_b   1.000
_cell.length_c   1.000
_cell.angle_alpha   90.00
_cell.angle_beta   90.00
_cell.angle_gamma   90.00
#
_symmetry.space_group_name_H-M   'P 1'
#
loop_
_entity.id
_entity.type
_entity.pdbx_description
1 polymer ?
#
loop_
_entity_poly.entity_id
_entity_poly.type
_entity_poly.pdbx_seq_one_letter_code
_entity_poly.pdbx_strand_id
1 'polypeptide(L)'
;MSSAVLYRWKLTPGTEDTFRKAWTEATRAIHKTCASYGARLHEGADGLFWSYARWPSEELRQKCWENEGLGDLPCFGTMRDCIEERFPEVVLTLTADELSEREAGHPVPVYETERLVLRGIRQDDAEALFPAVSDEANMRYWSRGPMQTVAEVYDYLAWNAHGDGCQCWAVERKTEPGKAVGWVILMDKDNNQAEIGFMFRSDAQGQGIAFEAASKMLEHALTVRRFQRVWADVDPDNQASIKLIERLGLSYEGRLKGNWSTHIGVRDSLIYAIVVPENGPKVPL
;
A
#
# COMPACT_ATOMS: atom_id res chain seq x y z
N MET A 1 -13.57 17.66 16.38
CA MET A 1 -14.09 17.22 15.07
C MET A 1 -12.99 17.39 14.04
N SER A 2 -12.89 16.49 13.06
CA SER A 2 -11.90 16.61 11.99
C SER A 2 -12.08 17.92 11.23
N SER A 3 -10.98 18.57 10.87
CA SER A 3 -10.98 19.79 10.07
C SER A 3 -10.31 19.54 8.73
N ALA A 4 -10.74 20.29 7.72
CA ALA A 4 -10.03 20.37 6.45
C ALA A 4 -9.55 21.80 6.22
N VAL A 5 -8.40 21.96 5.57
CA VAL A 5 -7.84 23.28 5.26
C VAL A 5 -7.47 23.32 3.79
N LEU A 6 -7.90 24.39 3.11
CA LEU A 6 -7.42 24.72 1.77
C LEU A 6 -6.31 25.76 1.87
N TYR A 7 -5.17 25.43 1.28
CA TYR A 7 -4.07 26.33 1.05
C TYR A 7 -3.99 26.69 -0.43
N ARG A 8 -3.59 27.93 -0.72
CA ARG A 8 -3.49 28.43 -2.08
C ARG A 8 -2.25 29.27 -2.27
N TRP A 9 -1.59 29.07 -3.40
CA TRP A 9 -0.39 29.81 -3.77
C TRP A 9 -0.42 30.14 -5.25
N LYS A 10 0.10 31.32 -5.58
CA LYS A 10 0.61 31.62 -6.92
C LYS A 10 2.11 31.37 -6.90
N LEU A 11 2.62 30.60 -7.86
CA LEU A 11 4.03 30.26 -7.93
C LEU A 11 4.75 31.16 -8.93
N THR A 12 6.03 31.40 -8.69
CA THR A 12 6.92 32.05 -9.64
C THR A 12 7.04 31.15 -10.89
N PRO A 13 6.78 31.65 -12.11
CA PRO A 13 6.82 30.82 -13.32
C PRO A 13 8.15 30.08 -13.48
N GLY A 14 8.08 28.78 -13.79
CA GLY A 14 9.24 27.91 -13.99
C GLY A 14 9.77 27.25 -12.71
N THR A 15 9.09 27.44 -11.56
CA THR A 15 9.46 26.83 -10.27
C THR A 15 8.51 25.70 -9.83
N GLU A 16 7.52 25.35 -10.66
CA GLU A 16 6.40 24.47 -10.32
C GLU A 16 6.86 23.07 -9.90
N ASP A 17 7.81 22.47 -10.63
CA ASP A 17 8.35 21.15 -10.30
C ASP A 17 9.17 21.15 -9.00
N THR A 18 9.91 22.23 -8.77
CA THR A 18 10.68 22.42 -7.52
C THR A 18 9.71 22.54 -6.34
N PHE A 19 8.65 23.33 -6.50
CA PHE A 19 7.60 23.46 -5.50
C PHE A 19 6.89 22.12 -5.24
N ARG A 20 6.51 21.37 -6.28
CA ARG A 20 5.85 20.05 -6.13
C ARG A 20 6.69 19.06 -5.31
N LYS A 21 8.00 18.98 -5.58
CA LYS A 21 8.93 18.12 -4.83
C LYS A 21 9.02 18.54 -3.37
N ALA A 22 9.29 19.82 -3.12
CA ALA A 22 9.39 20.35 -1.77
C ALA A 22 8.08 20.23 -0.98
N TRP A 23 6.92 20.48 -1.62
CA TRP A 23 5.60 20.29 -1.04
C TRP A 23 5.33 18.83 -0.65
N THR A 24 5.78 17.87 -1.47
CA THR A 24 5.62 16.44 -1.19
C THR A 24 6.43 16.04 0.05
N GLU A 25 7.69 16.48 0.13
CA GLU A 25 8.55 16.25 1.29
C GLU A 25 7.96 16.87 2.57
N ALA A 26 7.52 18.13 2.48
CA ALA A 26 6.88 18.85 3.59
C ALA A 26 5.62 18.13 4.08
N THR A 27 4.74 17.69 3.17
CA THR A 27 3.50 16.98 3.51
C THR A 27 3.78 15.65 4.20
N ARG A 28 4.75 14.87 3.72
CA ARG A 28 5.18 13.61 4.35
C ARG A 28 5.73 13.85 5.75
N ALA A 29 6.56 14.90 5.94
CA ALA A 29 7.08 15.26 7.24
C ALA A 29 5.96 15.65 8.23
N ILE A 30 4.99 16.46 7.78
CA ILE A 30 3.81 16.83 8.58
C ILE A 30 3.01 15.59 8.96
N HIS A 31 2.73 14.69 8.01
CA HIS A 31 1.99 13.45 8.27
C HIS A 31 2.69 12.60 9.35
N LYS A 32 4.00 12.39 9.19
CA LYS A 32 4.82 11.59 10.11
C LYS A 32 4.90 12.18 11.51
N THR A 33 5.06 13.50 11.62
CA THR A 33 5.33 14.19 12.89
C THR A 33 4.05 14.59 13.62
N CYS A 34 3.00 14.93 12.89
CA CYS A 34 1.80 15.56 13.43
C CYS A 34 0.52 14.73 13.25
N ALA A 35 0.63 13.53 12.67
CA ALA A 35 -0.50 12.64 12.40
C ALA A 35 -1.64 13.32 11.62
N SER A 36 -1.31 14.24 10.71
CA SER A 36 -2.30 14.73 9.74
C SER A 36 -2.83 13.56 8.91
N TYR A 37 -3.98 13.69 8.25
CA TYR A 37 -4.43 12.67 7.29
C TYR A 37 -3.81 12.86 5.90
N GLY A 38 -2.76 13.68 5.80
CA GLY A 38 -2.11 14.04 4.55
C GLY A 38 -2.81 15.19 3.83
N ALA A 39 -2.34 15.45 2.61
CA ALA A 39 -2.87 16.48 1.75
C ALA A 39 -2.77 16.08 0.27
N ARG A 40 -3.54 16.73 -0.59
CA ARG A 40 -3.43 16.63 -2.05
C ARG A 40 -3.12 17.99 -2.64
N LEU A 41 -2.16 18.05 -3.56
CA LEU A 41 -1.82 19.25 -4.31
C LEU A 41 -2.46 19.19 -5.70
N HIS A 42 -3.04 20.31 -6.12
CA HIS A 42 -3.75 20.47 -7.38
C HIS A 42 -3.28 21.74 -8.07
N GLU A 43 -3.27 21.73 -9.39
CA GLU A 43 -3.11 22.92 -10.23
C GLU A 43 -4.49 23.31 -10.76
N GLY A 44 -4.95 24.52 -10.43
CA GLY A 44 -6.25 25.04 -10.82
C GLY A 44 -6.21 25.67 -12.21
N ALA A 45 -7.36 25.71 -12.88
CA ALA A 45 -7.50 26.42 -14.16
C ALA A 45 -7.30 27.94 -14.04
N ASP A 46 -7.31 28.48 -12.82
CA ASP A 46 -6.98 29.85 -12.45
C ASP A 46 -5.46 30.11 -12.37
N GLY A 47 -4.64 29.08 -12.61
CA GLY A 47 -3.18 29.15 -12.49
C GLY A 47 -2.68 29.13 -11.04
N LEU A 48 -3.55 28.87 -10.07
CA LEU A 48 -3.18 28.73 -8.68
C LEU A 48 -2.91 27.27 -8.32
N PHE A 49 -1.99 27.08 -7.38
CA PHE A 49 -1.78 25.79 -6.74
C PHE A 49 -2.65 25.70 -5.49
N TRP A 50 -3.43 24.63 -5.40
CA TRP A 50 -4.38 24.35 -4.31
C TRP A 50 -3.93 23.12 -3.53
N SER A 51 -3.85 23.21 -2.21
CA SER A 51 -3.66 22.05 -1.36
C SER A 51 -4.88 21.83 -0.47
N TYR A 52 -5.48 20.65 -0.54
CA TYR A 52 -6.50 20.19 0.39
C TYR A 52 -5.87 19.27 1.43
N ALA A 53 -5.84 19.69 2.69
CA ALA A 53 -5.28 18.92 3.81
C ALA A 53 -6.36 18.57 4.83
N ARG A 54 -6.33 17.33 5.34
CA ARG A 54 -7.24 16.86 6.40
C ARG A 54 -6.49 16.66 7.71
N TRP A 55 -7.15 17.00 8.81
CA TRP A 55 -6.60 16.92 10.16
C TRP A 55 -7.58 16.23 11.11
N PRO A 56 -7.08 15.45 12.11
CA PRO A 56 -7.95 14.85 13.12
C PRO A 56 -8.67 15.91 13.98
N SER A 57 -8.01 17.05 14.22
CA SER A 57 -8.62 18.22 14.83
C SER A 57 -7.80 19.50 14.56
N GLU A 58 -8.44 20.65 14.74
CA GLU A 58 -7.77 21.96 14.60
C GLU A 58 -6.70 22.18 15.68
N GLU A 59 -6.93 21.67 16.89
CA GLU A 59 -5.95 21.76 17.98
C GLU A 59 -4.66 21.00 17.65
N LEU A 60 -4.76 19.82 17.02
CA LEU A 60 -3.59 19.05 16.57
C LEU A 60 -2.85 19.76 15.43
N ARG A 61 -3.59 20.39 14.51
CA ARG A 61 -2.99 21.20 13.46
C ARG A 61 -2.19 22.37 14.01
N GLN A 62 -2.71 23.08 15.00
CA GLN A 62 -2.01 24.21 15.63
C GLN A 62 -0.74 23.75 16.35
N LYS A 63 -0.85 22.69 17.17
CA LYS A 63 0.30 22.09 17.86
C LYS A 63 1.39 21.60 16.92
N CYS A 64 1.04 21.17 15.71
CA CYS A 64 2.03 20.74 14.72
C CYS A 64 3.06 21.84 14.43
N TRP A 65 2.64 23.09 14.40
CA TRP A 65 3.50 24.24 14.10
C TRP A 65 4.24 24.78 15.33
N GLU A 66 3.92 24.28 16.53
CA GLU A 66 4.67 24.54 17.77
C GLU A 66 5.88 23.59 17.91
N ASN A 67 5.99 22.57 17.05
CA ASN A 67 7.07 21.59 17.10
C ASN A 67 8.38 22.20 16.58
N GLU A 68 9.35 22.38 17.49
CA GLU A 68 10.69 22.89 17.18
C GLU A 68 11.38 22.00 16.14
N GLY A 69 11.75 22.58 14.99
CA GLY A 69 12.48 21.91 13.90
C GLY A 69 11.63 21.46 12.71
N LEU A 70 10.30 21.35 12.83
CA LEU A 70 9.47 21.01 11.67
C LEU A 70 9.49 22.14 10.63
N GLY A 71 9.28 23.39 11.06
CA GLY A 71 9.28 24.56 10.18
C GLY A 71 10.64 24.90 9.57
N ASP A 72 11.72 24.33 10.13
CA ASP A 72 13.10 24.56 9.70
C ASP A 72 13.57 23.54 8.64
N LEU A 73 12.74 22.56 8.29
CA LEU A 73 13.08 21.61 7.25
C LEU A 73 13.33 22.34 5.92
N PRO A 74 14.38 21.98 5.15
CA PRO A 74 14.76 22.67 3.91
C PRO A 74 13.64 22.75 2.87
N CYS A 75 12.74 21.77 2.86
CA CYS A 75 11.57 21.75 1.97
C CYS A 75 10.66 22.97 2.17
N PHE A 76 10.45 23.45 3.41
CA PHE A 76 9.66 24.66 3.66
C PHE A 76 10.34 25.93 3.17
N GLY A 77 11.68 26.00 3.26
CA GLY A 77 12.47 27.08 2.65
C GLY A 77 12.31 27.09 1.13
N THR A 78 12.53 25.94 0.51
CA THR A 78 12.39 25.76 -0.95
C THR A 78 10.99 26.13 -1.42
N MET A 79 9.94 25.74 -0.69
CA MET A 79 8.56 26.14 -1.00
C MET A 79 8.39 27.66 -0.94
N ARG A 80 8.89 28.32 0.11
CA ARG A 80 8.81 29.80 0.24
C ARG A 80 9.44 30.51 -0.95
N ASP A 81 10.60 30.03 -1.41
CA ASP A 81 11.32 30.63 -2.53
C ASP A 81 10.58 30.50 -3.88
N CYS A 82 9.70 29.50 -4.01
CA CYS A 82 8.90 29.30 -5.22
C CYS A 82 7.58 30.09 -5.21
N ILE A 83 7.13 30.58 -4.05
CA ILE A 83 5.82 31.25 -3.92
C ILE A 83 5.94 32.73 -4.29
N GLU A 84 5.21 33.16 -5.33
CA GLU A 84 5.03 34.57 -5.69
C GLU A 84 4.02 35.24 -4.74
N GLU A 85 2.90 34.56 -4.47
CA GLU A 85 1.84 35.07 -3.62
C GLU A 85 1.23 33.93 -2.78
N ARG A 86 1.08 34.14 -1.47
CA ARG A 86 0.38 33.23 -0.57
C ARG A 86 -0.96 33.83 -0.18
N PHE A 87 -2.02 33.07 -0.39
CA PHE A 87 -3.37 33.49 -0.01
C PHE A 87 -3.72 33.03 1.41
N PRO A 88 -4.70 33.67 2.07
CA PRO A 88 -5.19 33.24 3.37
C PRO A 88 -5.70 31.79 3.35
N GLU A 89 -5.42 31.08 4.44
CA GLU A 89 -5.89 29.72 4.70
C GLU A 89 -7.42 29.72 4.83
N VAL A 90 -8.07 28.76 4.19
CA VAL A 90 -9.52 28.57 4.32
C VAL A 90 -9.77 27.31 5.14
N VAL A 91 -10.17 27.49 6.39
CA VAL A 91 -10.53 26.38 7.28
C VAL A 91 -11.97 25.97 6.99
N LEU A 92 -12.18 24.69 6.74
CA LEU A 92 -13.46 24.09 6.40
C LEU A 92 -13.93 23.19 7.53
N THR A 93 -15.19 23.37 7.92
CA THR A 93 -15.88 22.47 8.86
C THR A 93 -16.56 21.35 8.08
N LEU A 94 -16.30 20.11 8.46
CA LEU A 94 -16.97 18.94 7.87
C LEU A 94 -18.45 18.94 8.27
N THR A 95 -19.35 19.10 7.31
CA THR A 95 -20.80 19.11 7.54
C THR A 95 -21.50 17.83 7.06
N ALA A 96 -20.88 17.13 6.11
CA ALA A 96 -21.26 15.80 5.63
C ALA A 96 -19.99 15.18 5.03
N ASP A 97 -19.81 13.88 5.18
CA ASP A 97 -18.68 13.14 4.61
C ASP A 97 -19.21 12.05 3.69
N GLU A 98 -19.18 12.33 2.39
CA GLU A 98 -19.54 11.38 1.32
C GLU A 98 -18.30 11.04 0.48
N LEU A 99 -17.11 11.41 0.97
CA LEU A 99 -15.89 10.97 0.31
C LEU A 99 -15.85 9.46 0.44
N SER A 100 -15.74 8.77 -0.69
CA SER A 100 -15.24 7.40 -0.73
C SER A 100 -13.73 7.41 -0.44
N GLU A 101 -13.33 8.08 0.64
CA GLU A 101 -12.06 7.79 1.27
C GLU A 101 -12.23 6.42 1.87
N ARG A 102 -11.63 5.47 1.18
CA ARG A 102 -11.59 4.06 1.53
C ARG A 102 -11.51 3.92 3.03
N GLU A 103 -12.58 3.46 3.67
CA GLU A 103 -12.53 3.12 5.08
C GLU A 103 -11.30 2.23 5.21
N ALA A 104 -10.35 2.63 6.07
CA ALA A 104 -9.11 1.90 6.25
C ALA A 104 -9.48 0.42 6.34
N GLY A 105 -9.09 -0.36 5.33
CA GLY A 105 -9.45 -1.76 5.21
C GLY A 105 -9.23 -2.45 6.55
N HIS A 106 -10.06 -3.43 6.88
CA HIS A 106 -10.06 -4.14 8.16
C HIS A 106 -8.70 -4.07 8.88
N PRO A 107 -8.65 -3.59 10.14
CA PRO A 107 -7.39 -3.26 10.81
C PRO A 107 -6.40 -4.40 10.62
N VAL A 108 -5.20 -4.08 10.15
CA VAL A 108 -4.17 -5.07 9.80
C VAL A 108 -3.39 -5.43 11.07
N PRO A 109 -3.69 -6.56 11.74
CA PRO A 109 -3.00 -6.93 12.97
C PRO A 109 -1.52 -7.23 12.70
N VAL A 110 -0.69 -7.01 13.72
CA VAL A 110 0.70 -7.46 13.69
C VAL A 110 0.76 -8.92 14.11
N TYR A 111 1.50 -9.73 13.34
CA TYR A 111 1.79 -11.11 13.66
C TYR A 111 3.29 -11.33 13.79
N GLU A 112 3.65 -12.23 14.69
CA GLU A 112 4.99 -12.79 14.76
C GLU A 112 4.93 -14.28 14.46
N THR A 113 5.92 -14.76 13.71
CA THR A 113 6.17 -16.18 13.48
C THR A 113 7.51 -16.55 14.11
N GLU A 114 8.07 -17.71 13.76
CA GLU A 114 9.39 -18.12 14.23
C GLU A 114 10.47 -17.10 13.84
N ARG A 115 10.48 -16.67 12.57
CA ARG A 115 11.55 -15.83 12.01
C ARG A 115 11.10 -14.44 11.57
N LEU A 116 9.78 -14.22 11.47
CA LEU A 116 9.22 -13.05 10.80
C LEU A 116 8.35 -12.20 11.72
N VAL A 117 8.27 -10.91 11.36
CA VAL A 117 7.23 -9.99 11.80
C VAL A 117 6.42 -9.61 10.55
N LEU A 118 5.10 -9.76 10.64
CA LEU A 118 4.16 -9.33 9.61
C LEU A 118 3.37 -8.15 10.17
N ARG A 119 3.51 -6.99 9.54
CA ARG A 119 2.83 -5.75 9.95
C ARG A 119 2.15 -5.11 8.75
N GLY A 120 1.18 -4.22 8.98
CA GLY A 120 0.58 -3.43 7.90
C GLY A 120 1.65 -2.81 7.00
N ILE A 121 1.47 -2.99 5.68
CA ILE A 121 2.33 -2.37 4.68
C ILE A 121 2.14 -0.85 4.70
N ARG A 122 3.22 -0.12 4.46
CA ARG A 122 3.26 1.33 4.45
C ARG A 122 3.89 1.79 3.15
N GLN A 123 3.52 2.98 2.68
CA GLN A 123 4.17 3.56 1.50
C GLN A 123 5.68 3.77 1.72
N ASP A 124 6.10 4.05 2.96
CA ASP A 124 7.51 4.17 3.35
C ASP A 124 8.30 2.85 3.19
N ASP A 125 7.64 1.72 2.96
CA ASP A 125 8.30 0.44 2.61
C ASP A 125 8.83 0.43 1.16
N ALA A 126 8.54 1.47 0.38
CA ALA A 126 8.88 1.56 -1.04
C ALA A 126 10.36 1.32 -1.33
N GLU A 127 11.27 1.91 -0.54
CA GLU A 127 12.71 1.71 -0.73
C GLU A 127 13.12 0.24 -0.48
N ALA A 128 12.59 -0.35 0.59
CA ALA A 128 12.92 -1.72 0.97
C ALA A 128 12.36 -2.76 -0.01
N LEU A 129 11.20 -2.46 -0.62
CA LEU A 129 10.48 -3.31 -1.56
C LEU A 129 10.82 -3.03 -3.03
N PHE A 130 11.46 -1.90 -3.35
CA PHE A 130 11.90 -1.57 -4.71
C PHE A 130 12.68 -2.70 -5.38
N PRO A 131 13.62 -3.40 -4.73
CA PRO A 131 14.33 -4.53 -5.33
C PRO A 131 13.41 -5.70 -5.74
N ALA A 132 12.24 -5.86 -5.11
CA ALA A 132 11.29 -6.92 -5.50
C ALA A 132 10.54 -6.56 -6.79
N VAL A 133 10.19 -5.28 -6.98
CA VAL A 133 9.32 -4.83 -8.07
C VAL A 133 10.04 -4.21 -9.25
N SER A 134 11.34 -3.95 -9.12
CA SER A 134 12.22 -3.55 -10.22
C SER A 134 12.93 -4.74 -10.89
N ASP A 135 12.88 -5.93 -10.27
CA ASP A 135 13.47 -7.15 -10.80
C ASP A 135 12.60 -7.75 -11.93
N GLU A 136 13.18 -7.82 -13.14
CA GLU A 136 12.52 -8.37 -14.34
C GLU A 136 12.06 -9.82 -14.17
N ALA A 137 12.87 -10.66 -13.52
CA ALA A 137 12.54 -12.06 -13.33
C ALA A 137 11.38 -12.21 -12.33
N ASN A 138 11.37 -11.38 -11.28
CA ASN A 138 10.32 -11.40 -10.28
C ASN A 138 8.99 -10.85 -10.82
N MET A 139 9.05 -9.80 -11.63
CA MET A 139 7.87 -9.16 -12.21
C MET A 139 7.37 -9.81 -13.50
N ARG A 140 8.12 -10.76 -14.08
CA ARG A 140 7.79 -11.45 -15.35
C ARG A 140 6.34 -11.93 -15.44
N TYR A 141 5.82 -12.50 -14.35
CA TYR A 141 4.46 -13.06 -14.28
C TYR A 141 3.46 -12.14 -13.59
N TRP A 142 3.86 -10.90 -13.28
CA TRP A 142 2.98 -9.91 -12.71
C TRP A 142 2.15 -9.23 -13.80
N SER A 143 1.02 -8.63 -13.42
CA SER A 143 0.07 -8.01 -14.37
C SER A 143 0.68 -6.84 -15.17
N ARG A 144 1.77 -6.26 -14.67
CA ARG A 144 2.51 -5.13 -15.25
C ARG A 144 4.01 -5.40 -15.24
N GLY A 145 4.74 -4.65 -16.06
CA GLY A 145 6.20 -4.72 -16.10
C GLY A 145 6.87 -4.11 -14.86
N PRO A 146 8.19 -4.28 -14.74
CA PRO A 146 8.98 -3.81 -13.59
C PRO A 146 8.86 -2.30 -13.39
N MET A 147 8.84 -1.91 -12.12
CA MET A 147 8.82 -0.52 -11.69
C MET A 147 10.21 0.09 -11.82
N GLN A 148 10.29 1.35 -12.25
CA GLN A 148 11.55 2.00 -12.59
C GLN A 148 12.06 2.92 -11.48
N THR A 149 11.18 3.37 -10.57
CA THR A 149 11.56 4.31 -9.51
C THR A 149 10.93 3.95 -8.16
N VAL A 150 11.57 4.36 -7.07
CA VAL A 150 11.00 4.24 -5.71
C VAL A 150 9.69 5.02 -5.58
N ALA A 151 9.56 6.17 -6.25
CA ALA A 151 8.33 6.96 -6.24
C ALA A 151 7.14 6.17 -6.82
N GLU A 152 7.37 5.44 -7.90
CA GLU A 152 6.35 4.56 -8.48
C GLU A 152 5.92 3.44 -7.53
N VAL A 153 6.86 2.88 -6.76
CA VAL A 153 6.54 1.88 -5.72
C VAL A 153 5.76 2.52 -4.58
N TYR A 154 6.15 3.72 -4.15
CA TYR A 154 5.45 4.48 -3.12
C TYR A 154 3.98 4.69 -3.46
N ASP A 155 3.70 5.07 -4.71
CA ASP A 155 2.34 5.24 -5.22
C ASP A 155 1.61 3.90 -5.36
N TYR A 156 2.29 2.85 -5.83
CA TYR A 156 1.74 1.51 -5.90
C TYR A 156 1.33 0.97 -4.52
N LEU A 157 2.15 1.19 -3.50
CA LEU A 157 1.88 0.75 -2.14
C LEU A 157 0.71 1.49 -1.49
N ALA A 158 0.31 2.66 -1.98
CA ALA A 158 -0.90 3.33 -1.51
C ALA A 158 -2.13 2.44 -1.70
N TRP A 159 -2.22 1.75 -2.85
CA TRP A 159 -3.31 0.81 -3.11
C TRP A 159 -3.25 -0.38 -2.14
N ASN A 160 -2.07 -0.95 -1.91
CA ASN A 160 -1.93 -2.12 -1.04
C ASN A 160 -2.19 -1.78 0.44
N ALA A 161 -1.82 -0.57 0.86
CA ALA A 161 -2.02 -0.10 2.24
C ALA A 161 -3.46 0.36 2.52
N HIS A 162 -4.17 0.86 1.51
CA HIS A 162 -5.45 1.55 1.69
C HIS A 162 -6.55 1.06 0.74
N GLY A 163 -6.39 -0.09 0.09
CA GLY A 163 -7.40 -0.68 -0.78
C GLY A 163 -8.64 -1.13 -0.01
N ASP A 164 -9.83 -0.78 -0.50
CA ASP A 164 -11.09 -1.28 0.06
C ASP A 164 -11.08 -2.81 0.01
N GLY A 165 -11.38 -3.45 1.15
CA GLY A 165 -11.36 -4.91 1.26
C GLY A 165 -9.96 -5.53 1.10
N CYS A 166 -8.87 -4.75 1.15
CA CYS A 166 -7.52 -5.31 1.11
C CYS A 166 -6.88 -5.27 2.50
N GLN A 167 -6.25 -6.38 2.90
CA GLN A 167 -5.30 -6.39 4.01
C GLN A 167 -3.94 -6.82 3.48
N CYS A 168 -2.95 -5.95 3.61
CA CYS A 168 -1.60 -6.22 3.13
C CYS A 168 -0.57 -6.09 4.25
N TRP A 169 0.24 -7.12 4.40
CA TRP A 169 1.30 -7.19 5.39
C TRP A 169 2.66 -7.08 4.71
N ALA A 170 3.44 -6.07 5.09
CA ALA A 170 4.87 -6.10 4.90
C ALA A 170 5.47 -7.20 5.79
N VAL A 171 6.38 -7.97 5.22
CA VAL A 171 7.09 -9.07 5.90
C VAL A 171 8.50 -8.63 6.21
N GLU A 172 8.90 -8.71 7.47
CA GLU A 172 10.25 -8.38 7.94
C GLU A 172 10.89 -9.60 8.60
N ARG A 173 12.22 -9.72 8.49
CA ARG A 173 12.97 -10.67 9.33
C ARG A 173 13.09 -10.06 10.73
N LYS A 174 12.88 -10.86 11.78
CA LYS A 174 13.08 -10.41 13.18
C LYS A 174 14.48 -9.83 13.43
N THR A 175 15.48 -10.31 12.69
CA THR A 175 16.87 -9.85 12.76
C THR A 175 17.11 -8.50 12.11
N GLU A 176 16.19 -8.01 11.27
CA GLU A 176 16.33 -6.80 10.47
C GLU A 176 15.01 -5.98 10.48
N PRO A 177 14.62 -5.43 11.64
CA PRO A 177 13.37 -4.68 11.76
C PRO A 177 13.38 -3.43 10.86
N GLY A 178 12.21 -3.09 10.32
CA GLY A 178 12.03 -1.96 9.41
C GLY A 178 12.49 -2.23 7.97
N LYS A 179 13.03 -3.41 7.67
CA LYS A 179 13.46 -3.79 6.31
C LYS A 179 12.54 -4.87 5.74
N ALA A 180 11.46 -4.42 5.09
CA ALA A 180 10.53 -5.32 4.43
C ALA A 180 11.24 -6.14 3.33
N VAL A 181 11.08 -7.46 3.38
CA VAL A 181 11.64 -8.41 2.41
C VAL A 181 10.64 -8.84 1.33
N GLY A 182 9.38 -8.47 1.51
CA GLY A 182 8.26 -8.78 0.65
C GLY A 182 6.94 -8.42 1.32
N TRP A 183 5.84 -8.85 0.73
CA TRP A 183 4.51 -8.70 1.31
C TRP A 183 3.61 -9.87 0.97
N VAL A 184 2.56 -10.02 1.77
CA VAL A 184 1.41 -10.88 1.51
C VAL A 184 0.16 -10.01 1.55
N ILE A 185 -0.76 -10.20 0.60
CA ILE A 185 -2.01 -9.46 0.51
C ILE A 185 -3.18 -10.44 0.48
N LEU A 186 -4.24 -10.09 1.20
CA LEU A 186 -5.56 -10.69 1.09
C LEU A 186 -6.48 -9.63 0.50
N MET A 187 -7.13 -9.95 -0.62
CA MET A 187 -8.09 -9.09 -1.28
C MET A 187 -9.48 -9.72 -1.16
N ASP A 188 -10.33 -9.12 -0.36
CA ASP A 188 -11.72 -9.51 -0.21
C ASP A 188 -12.42 -9.49 -1.57
N LYS A 189 -13.24 -10.52 -1.81
CA LYS A 189 -14.09 -10.68 -2.99
C LYS A 189 -15.52 -10.94 -2.53
N ASP A 190 -16.45 -10.77 -3.46
CA ASP A 190 -17.85 -11.11 -3.22
C ASP A 190 -18.03 -12.57 -2.77
N ASN A 191 -19.13 -12.84 -2.08
CA ASN A 191 -19.53 -14.19 -1.63
C ASN A 191 -18.58 -14.80 -0.59
N ASN A 192 -18.10 -14.00 0.37
CA ASN A 192 -17.27 -14.43 1.50
C ASN A 192 -15.98 -15.17 1.07
N GLN A 193 -15.28 -14.59 0.10
CA GLN A 193 -14.03 -15.13 -0.41
C GLN A 193 -12.91 -14.09 -0.33
N ALA A 194 -11.68 -14.56 -0.34
CA ALA A 194 -10.52 -13.70 -0.54
C ALA A 194 -9.56 -14.30 -1.56
N GLU A 195 -8.90 -13.42 -2.30
CA GLU A 195 -7.75 -13.77 -3.12
C GLU A 195 -6.47 -13.52 -2.31
N ILE A 196 -5.57 -14.50 -2.23
CA ILE A 196 -4.25 -14.36 -1.62
C ILE A 196 -3.20 -14.11 -2.70
N GLY A 197 -2.39 -13.07 -2.49
CA GLY A 197 -1.24 -12.74 -3.34
C GLY A 197 0.00 -12.47 -2.50
N PHE A 198 1.17 -12.59 -3.12
CA PHE A 198 2.43 -12.33 -2.45
C PHE A 198 3.53 -11.96 -3.44
N MET A 199 4.51 -11.19 -2.96
CA MET A 199 5.72 -10.84 -3.70
C MET A 199 6.88 -10.73 -2.72
N PHE A 200 8.03 -11.28 -3.08
CA PHE A 200 9.23 -11.27 -2.24
C PHE A 200 10.45 -10.91 -3.07
N ARG A 201 11.39 -10.19 -2.46
CA ARG A 201 12.69 -9.91 -3.07
C ARG A 201 13.40 -11.20 -3.43
N SER A 202 14.17 -11.18 -4.52
CA SER A 202 14.95 -12.33 -4.98
C SER A 202 15.92 -12.85 -3.90
N ASP A 203 16.50 -11.97 -3.08
CA ASP A 203 17.37 -12.32 -1.95
C ASP A 203 16.64 -12.89 -0.70
N ALA A 204 15.32 -12.99 -0.73
CA ALA A 204 14.50 -13.67 0.27
C ALA A 204 13.90 -15.00 -0.22
N GLN A 205 14.10 -15.33 -1.51
CA GLN A 205 13.61 -16.57 -2.09
C GLN A 205 14.46 -17.78 -1.65
N GLY A 206 13.89 -18.99 -1.78
CA GLY A 206 14.56 -20.25 -1.41
C GLY A 206 14.75 -20.49 0.10
N GLN A 207 14.43 -19.51 0.96
CA GLN A 207 14.64 -19.58 2.42
C GLN A 207 13.39 -19.97 3.22
N GLY A 208 12.29 -20.29 2.53
CA GLY A 208 11.00 -20.62 3.14
C GLY A 208 10.24 -19.42 3.75
N ILE A 209 10.74 -18.18 3.56
CA ILE A 209 10.13 -16.95 4.08
C ILE A 209 8.71 -16.77 3.54
N ALA A 210 8.53 -16.93 2.22
CA ALA A 210 7.23 -16.78 1.58
C ALA A 210 6.19 -17.79 2.12
N PHE A 211 6.61 -19.04 2.33
CA PHE A 211 5.74 -20.07 2.91
C PHE A 211 5.34 -19.73 4.33
N GLU A 212 6.30 -19.39 5.21
CA GLU A 212 6.00 -19.03 6.59
C GLU A 212 5.06 -17.83 6.70
N ALA A 213 5.29 -16.78 5.90
CA ALA A 213 4.44 -15.60 5.87
C ALA A 213 3.03 -15.90 5.32
N ALA A 214 2.94 -16.55 4.17
CA ALA A 214 1.66 -16.86 3.53
C ALA A 214 0.83 -17.86 4.34
N SER A 215 1.45 -18.84 5.00
CA SER A 215 0.76 -19.74 5.93
C SER A 215 0.09 -18.97 7.07
N LYS A 216 0.78 -17.98 7.65
CA LYS A 216 0.20 -17.17 8.73
C LYS A 216 -0.98 -16.32 8.24
N MET A 217 -0.91 -15.82 7.01
CA MET A 217 -2.01 -15.03 6.43
C MET A 217 -3.18 -15.90 6.01
N LEU A 218 -2.93 -17.12 5.54
CA LEU A 218 -3.97 -18.09 5.28
C LEU A 218 -4.70 -18.50 6.57
N GLU A 219 -3.96 -18.74 7.66
CA GLU A 219 -4.55 -18.92 8.99
C GLU A 219 -5.44 -17.73 9.38
N HIS A 220 -4.94 -16.50 9.23
CA HIS A 220 -5.73 -15.29 9.51
C HIS A 220 -7.02 -15.24 8.68
N ALA A 221 -6.93 -15.49 7.37
CA ALA A 221 -8.05 -15.48 6.45
C ALA A 221 -9.15 -16.47 6.87
N LEU A 222 -8.77 -17.67 7.28
CA LEU A 222 -9.70 -18.74 7.62
C LEU A 222 -10.24 -18.64 9.05
N THR A 223 -9.45 -18.16 10.01
CA THR A 223 -9.81 -18.19 11.43
C THR A 223 -10.34 -16.86 11.97
N VAL A 224 -9.72 -15.75 11.55
CA VAL A 224 -10.05 -14.40 12.02
C VAL A 224 -11.07 -13.76 11.08
N ARG A 225 -10.78 -13.74 9.78
CA ARG A 225 -11.71 -13.20 8.77
C ARG A 225 -12.84 -14.17 8.43
N ARG A 226 -12.66 -15.46 8.68
CA ARG A 226 -13.64 -16.54 8.46
C ARG A 226 -14.15 -16.60 7.01
N PHE A 227 -13.25 -16.35 6.06
CA PHE A 227 -13.57 -16.58 4.66
C PHE A 227 -13.93 -18.04 4.44
N GLN A 228 -15.02 -18.27 3.71
CA GLN A 228 -15.42 -19.61 3.30
C GLN A 228 -14.44 -20.16 2.25
N ARG A 229 -13.77 -19.26 1.53
CA ARG A 229 -12.87 -19.62 0.44
C ARG A 229 -11.72 -18.64 0.32
N VAL A 230 -10.51 -19.19 0.19
CA VAL A 230 -9.32 -18.42 -0.17
C VAL A 230 -8.73 -19.00 -1.44
N TRP A 231 -8.52 -18.17 -2.45
CA TRP A 231 -8.05 -18.61 -3.77
C TRP A 231 -6.85 -17.80 -4.24
N ALA A 232 -6.13 -18.32 -5.22
CA ALA A 232 -4.98 -17.67 -5.84
C ALA A 232 -5.07 -17.80 -7.37
N ASP A 233 -4.71 -16.72 -8.06
CA ASP A 233 -4.44 -16.67 -9.49
C ASP A 233 -2.92 -16.80 -9.71
N VAL A 234 -2.50 -17.72 -10.56
CA VAL A 234 -1.10 -17.87 -10.93
C VAL A 234 -0.92 -18.17 -12.40
N ASP A 235 0.06 -17.52 -13.03
CA ASP A 235 0.47 -17.80 -14.40
C ASP A 235 0.97 -19.27 -14.52
N PRO A 236 0.55 -20.04 -15.55
CA PRO A 236 0.94 -21.43 -15.73
C PRO A 236 2.46 -21.69 -15.79
N ASP A 237 3.24 -20.69 -16.19
CA ASP A 237 4.70 -20.79 -16.30
C ASP A 237 5.41 -20.38 -14.99
N ASN A 238 4.68 -19.90 -13.98
CA ASN A 238 5.22 -19.52 -12.67
C ASN A 238 5.33 -20.71 -11.70
N GLN A 239 6.23 -21.64 -12.03
CA GLN A 239 6.43 -22.88 -11.27
C GLN A 239 6.81 -22.67 -9.80
N ALA A 240 7.48 -21.57 -9.47
CA ALA A 240 7.84 -21.25 -8.09
C ALA A 240 6.60 -20.93 -7.24
N SER A 241 5.70 -20.09 -7.79
CA SER A 241 4.45 -19.73 -7.11
C SER A 241 3.48 -20.91 -7.03
N ILE A 242 3.35 -21.70 -8.11
CA ILE A 242 2.53 -22.92 -8.13
C ILE A 242 2.92 -23.87 -6.99
N LYS A 243 4.22 -24.19 -6.85
CA LYS A 243 4.71 -25.06 -5.78
C LYS A 243 4.44 -24.50 -4.39
N LEU A 244 4.51 -23.18 -4.23
CA LEU A 244 4.22 -22.52 -2.96
C LEU A 244 2.74 -22.63 -2.61
N ILE A 245 1.86 -22.32 -3.57
CA ILE A 245 0.39 -22.40 -3.45
C ILE A 245 -0.06 -23.82 -3.10
N GLU A 246 0.48 -24.82 -3.80
CA GLU A 246 0.20 -26.23 -3.51
C GLU A 246 0.69 -26.65 -2.12
N ARG A 247 1.87 -26.18 -1.71
CA ARG A 247 2.43 -26.44 -0.37
C ARG A 247 1.60 -25.78 0.74
N LEU A 248 0.96 -24.64 0.46
CA LEU A 248 0.01 -23.99 1.37
C LEU A 248 -1.32 -24.76 1.50
N GLY A 249 -1.53 -25.82 0.70
CA GLY A 249 -2.71 -26.67 0.76
C GLY A 249 -3.85 -26.23 -0.15
N LEU A 250 -3.64 -25.24 -1.03
CA LEU A 250 -4.64 -24.89 -2.04
C LEU A 250 -4.64 -25.95 -3.15
N SER A 251 -5.84 -26.34 -3.58
CA SER A 251 -6.06 -27.35 -4.62
C SER A 251 -6.36 -26.70 -5.96
N TYR A 252 -5.85 -27.27 -7.04
CA TYR A 252 -6.11 -26.81 -8.41
C TYR A 252 -7.59 -27.01 -8.78
N GLU A 253 -8.22 -25.99 -9.35
CA GLU A 253 -9.63 -26.02 -9.74
C GLU A 253 -9.85 -25.82 -11.24
N GLY A 254 -8.96 -25.11 -11.94
CA GLY A 254 -9.13 -24.88 -13.36
C GLY A 254 -8.17 -23.90 -13.98
N ARG A 255 -8.28 -23.78 -15.30
CA ARG A 255 -7.48 -22.87 -16.13
C ARG A 255 -8.39 -21.94 -16.90
N LEU A 256 -8.25 -20.64 -16.66
CA LEU A 256 -8.91 -19.60 -17.42
C LEU A 256 -8.01 -19.22 -18.61
N LYS A 257 -8.51 -19.39 -19.84
CA LYS A 257 -7.74 -19.09 -21.05
C LYS A 257 -7.84 -17.60 -21.38
N GLY A 258 -6.71 -16.96 -21.67
CA GLY A 258 -6.64 -15.54 -22.02
C GLY A 258 -7.19 -14.60 -20.95
N ASN A 259 -7.04 -14.96 -19.68
CA ASN A 259 -7.60 -14.23 -18.54
C ASN A 259 -6.96 -12.83 -18.38
N TRP A 260 -5.67 -12.71 -18.70
CA TRP A 260 -4.91 -11.47 -18.55
C TRP A 260 -4.29 -11.02 -19.85
N SER A 261 -4.28 -9.70 -20.08
CA SER A 261 -3.38 -9.03 -21.02
C SER A 261 -2.29 -8.33 -20.21
N THR A 262 -1.09 -8.88 -20.20
CA THR A 262 0.05 -8.38 -19.41
C THR A 262 1.12 -7.79 -20.31
N HIS A 263 2.20 -7.28 -19.69
CA HIS A 263 3.39 -6.80 -20.39
C HIS A 263 4.15 -7.87 -21.19
N ILE A 264 3.87 -9.17 -20.96
CA ILE A 264 4.44 -10.29 -21.74
C ILE A 264 3.42 -10.92 -22.70
N GLY A 265 2.29 -10.24 -22.94
CA GLY A 265 1.23 -10.69 -23.86
C GLY A 265 0.01 -11.26 -23.15
N VAL A 266 -0.84 -11.95 -23.91
CA VAL A 266 -2.05 -12.61 -23.38
C VAL A 266 -1.64 -13.87 -22.62
N ARG A 267 -2.10 -13.98 -21.37
CA ARG A 267 -1.76 -15.07 -20.44
C ARG A 267 -3.00 -15.76 -19.92
N ASP A 268 -2.83 -17.04 -19.62
CA ASP A 268 -3.83 -17.85 -18.92
C ASP A 268 -3.63 -17.72 -17.41
N SER A 269 -4.64 -18.12 -16.64
CA SER A 269 -4.59 -18.21 -15.18
C SER A 269 -4.89 -19.61 -14.72
N LEU A 270 -4.04 -20.18 -13.86
CA LEU A 270 -4.39 -21.35 -13.08
C LEU A 270 -5.03 -20.87 -11.77
N ILE A 271 -6.21 -21.41 -11.47
CA ILE A 271 -6.94 -21.09 -10.25
C ILE A 271 -6.76 -22.22 -9.26
N TYR A 272 -6.29 -21.85 -8.07
CA TYR A 272 -6.13 -22.73 -6.93
C TYR A 272 -6.96 -22.19 -5.76
N ALA A 273 -7.53 -23.05 -4.94
CA ALA A 273 -8.30 -22.61 -3.78
C ALA A 273 -8.28 -23.60 -2.62
N ILE A 274 -8.55 -23.06 -1.44
CA ILE A 274 -9.02 -23.81 -0.29
C ILE A 274 -10.45 -23.38 0.03
N VAL A 275 -11.31 -24.35 0.32
CA VAL A 275 -12.73 -24.13 0.65
C VAL A 275 -13.00 -24.76 2.01
N VAL A 276 -13.53 -23.97 2.93
CA VAL A 276 -13.99 -24.45 4.24
C VAL A 276 -15.39 -25.05 4.05
N PRO A 277 -15.59 -26.36 4.30
CA PRO A 277 -16.91 -26.97 4.16
C PRO A 277 -17.87 -26.42 5.23
N GLU A 278 -19.13 -26.18 4.86
CA GLU A 278 -20.17 -25.67 5.79
C GLU A 278 -20.39 -26.55 7.04
N ASN A 279 -20.02 -27.84 6.99
CA ASN A 279 -20.20 -28.83 8.07
C ASN A 279 -18.98 -29.75 8.31
N GLY A 280 -17.77 -29.36 7.88
CA GLY A 280 -16.56 -30.21 7.96
C GLY A 280 -15.63 -29.86 9.12
N PRO A 281 -14.73 -30.77 9.55
CA PRO A 281 -13.70 -30.45 10.54
C PRO A 281 -12.85 -29.28 10.03
N LYS A 282 -12.50 -28.36 10.93
CA LYS A 282 -11.60 -27.24 10.62
C LYS A 282 -10.33 -27.78 9.95
N VAL A 283 -9.93 -27.14 8.85
CA VAL A 283 -8.70 -27.44 8.11
C VAL A 283 -7.55 -27.62 9.11
N PRO A 284 -6.75 -28.71 9.03
CA PRO A 284 -5.56 -28.83 9.84
C PRO A 284 -4.56 -27.76 9.36
N LEU A 285 -4.29 -26.78 10.23
CA LEU A 285 -3.19 -25.84 10.08
C LEU A 285 -1.87 -26.57 10.35
#